data_AF-A0A378MW74-F1
#
_entry.id   AF-A0A378MW74-F1
#
_cell.length_a   1.000
_cell.length_b   1.000
_cell.length_c   1.000
_cell.angle_alpha   90.00
_cell.angle_beta   90.00
_cell.angle_gamma   90.00
#
_symmetry.space_group_name_H-M   'P 1'
#
loop_
_entity.id
_entity.type
_entity.pdbx_description
1 polymer ?
#
loop_
_entity_poly.entity_id
_entity_poly.type
_entity_poly.pdbx_seq_one_letter_code
_entity_poly.pdbx_strand_id
1 'polypeptide(L)'
;MPKVKDKDGKVYTDHKIGNPFDQFEATCKTCHEQSKETLEKRVKEYKHEVKEAMIRLEDQLVKAHFEAKAAWEAGATQEEMKEILMAIRHAQWRWDYSAAGHGNHFHAPDVMLRTIATGIDRAADARAKLGVVLAKHGVTTPVAIPDISTKEKAQLAIGLDIPKEQAAKDEFLKTVVPQWEKEARAKGLLPAEEADKPVAAPKAEAK
;
A
#
# COMPACT_ATOMS: atom_id res chain seq x y z
N MET A 1 -3.03 2.70 22.15
CA MET A 1 -3.63 1.96 23.27
C MET A 1 -3.62 2.86 24.51
N PRO A 2 -4.51 3.88 24.54
CA PRO A 2 -4.54 4.82 25.64
C PRO A 2 -4.91 4.13 26.96
N LYS A 3 -4.60 4.78 28.08
CA LYS A 3 -5.13 4.38 29.39
C LYS A 3 -6.56 4.88 29.51
N VAL A 4 -7.50 3.98 29.78
CA VAL A 4 -8.93 4.27 29.95
C VAL A 4 -9.42 3.68 31.27
N LYS A 5 -10.62 4.06 31.70
CA LYS A 5 -11.25 3.54 32.94
C LYS A 5 -12.42 2.63 32.60
N ASP A 6 -12.61 1.57 33.38
CA ASP A 6 -13.82 0.75 33.31
C ASP A 6 -14.97 1.40 34.10
N LYS A 7 -16.10 0.70 34.18
CA LYS A 7 -17.30 1.19 34.90
C LYS A 7 -17.05 1.41 36.40
N ASP A 8 -16.06 0.71 36.97
CA ASP A 8 -15.67 0.80 38.37
C ASP A 8 -14.55 1.82 38.60
N GLY A 9 -14.13 2.53 37.55
CA GLY A 9 -13.09 3.56 37.60
C GLY A 9 -11.66 3.02 37.59
N LYS A 10 -11.46 1.70 37.44
CA LYS A 10 -10.14 1.08 37.39
C LYS A 10 -9.48 1.38 36.04
N VAL A 11 -8.23 1.83 36.10
CA VAL A 11 -7.44 2.15 34.91
C VAL A 11 -6.93 0.87 34.24
N TYR A 12 -7.11 0.77 32.93
CA TYR A 12 -6.55 -0.29 32.10
C TYR A 12 -6.06 0.26 30.75
N THR A 13 -5.27 -0.54 30.03
CA THR A 13 -4.85 -0.20 28.66
C THR A 13 -5.94 -0.63 27.69
N ASP A 14 -6.43 0.27 26.83
CA ASP A 14 -7.37 -0.13 25.78
C ASP A 14 -6.67 -0.99 24.72
N HIS A 15 -7.15 -2.24 24.56
CA HIS A 15 -6.65 -3.23 23.60
C HIS A 15 -7.43 -3.25 22.28
N LYS A 16 -8.47 -2.42 22.12
CA LYS A 16 -9.12 -2.20 20.81
C LYS A 16 -8.24 -1.31 19.94
N ILE A 17 -7.17 -1.88 19.39
CA ILE A 17 -6.22 -1.18 18.52
C ILE A 17 -6.95 -0.69 17.25
N GLY A 18 -6.85 0.60 16.97
CA GLY A 18 -7.57 1.25 15.88
C GLY A 18 -7.08 2.68 15.66
N ASN A 19 -7.95 3.52 15.09
CA ASN A 19 -7.64 4.91 14.81
C ASN A 19 -7.61 5.74 16.12
N PRO A 20 -6.51 6.44 16.46
CA PRO A 20 -6.44 7.26 17.67
C PRO A 20 -7.51 8.36 17.76
N PHE A 21 -8.02 8.86 16.64
CA PHE A 21 -9.09 9.87 16.63
C PHE A 21 -10.44 9.33 17.14
N ASP A 22 -10.65 8.01 17.14
CA ASP A 22 -11.84 7.37 17.71
C ASP A 22 -11.92 7.57 19.24
N GLN A 23 -10.78 7.83 19.89
CA GLN A 23 -10.67 8.13 21.32
C GLN A 23 -9.83 9.39 21.57
N PHE A 24 -10.10 10.47 20.84
CA PHE A 24 -9.34 11.71 20.87
C PHE A 24 -9.02 12.24 22.28
N GLU A 25 -10.00 12.19 23.19
CA GLU A 25 -9.86 12.64 24.58
C GLU A 25 -8.81 11.85 25.38
N ALA A 26 -8.67 10.55 25.07
CA ALA A 26 -7.74 9.66 25.75
C ALA A 26 -6.38 9.53 25.01
N THR A 27 -6.27 10.08 23.79
CA THR A 27 -5.07 9.97 22.94
C THR A 27 -4.39 11.30 22.73
N CYS A 28 -4.96 12.18 21.90
CA CYS A 28 -4.33 13.43 21.49
C CYS A 28 -4.53 14.53 22.55
N LYS A 29 -5.73 14.63 23.12
CA LYS A 29 -6.10 15.71 24.05
C LYS A 29 -5.28 15.70 25.34
N THR A 30 -4.72 14.55 25.72
CA THR A 30 -3.85 14.44 26.89
C THR A 30 -2.57 15.28 26.78
N CYS A 31 -2.16 15.65 25.56
CA CYS A 31 -0.96 16.43 25.29
C CYS A 31 -1.22 17.71 24.48
N HIS A 32 -2.34 17.78 23.76
CA HIS A 32 -2.65 18.87 22.83
C HIS A 32 -3.85 19.69 23.30
N GLU A 33 -3.74 21.01 23.24
CA GLU A 33 -4.84 21.92 23.57
C GLU A 33 -5.79 22.14 22.39
N GLN A 34 -5.32 21.92 21.15
CA GLN A 34 -6.09 22.07 19.92
C GLN A 34 -7.35 21.20 19.90
N SER A 35 -8.35 21.62 19.14
CA SER A 35 -9.58 20.83 18.96
C SER A 35 -9.35 19.59 18.10
N LYS A 36 -10.26 18.62 18.21
CA LYS A 36 -10.24 17.40 17.39
C LYS A 36 -10.27 17.74 15.90
N GLU A 37 -11.14 18.66 15.51
CA GLU A 37 -11.33 19.09 14.13
C GLU A 37 -10.07 19.72 13.55
N THR A 38 -9.38 20.57 14.32
CA THR A 38 -8.11 21.20 13.90
C THR A 38 -7.04 20.14 13.64
N LEU A 39 -6.87 19.18 14.56
CA LEU A 39 -5.85 18.14 14.40
C LEU A 39 -6.21 17.15 13.28
N GLU A 40 -7.48 16.76 13.15
CA GLU A 40 -7.94 15.93 12.03
C GLU A 40 -7.69 16.61 10.68
N LYS A 41 -7.98 17.92 10.57
CA LYS A 41 -7.73 18.69 9.36
C LYS A 41 -6.24 18.64 9.01
N ARG A 42 -5.35 18.87 10.00
CA ARG A 42 -3.90 18.82 9.76
C ARG A 42 -3.43 17.44 9.28
N VAL A 43 -3.95 16.37 9.87
CA VAL A 43 -3.61 15.00 9.43
C VAL A 43 -4.14 14.69 8.03
N LYS A 44 -5.33 15.19 7.67
CA LYS A 44 -5.89 15.08 6.32
C LYS A 44 -5.05 15.83 5.27
N GLU A 45 -4.58 17.03 5.59
CA GLU A 45 -3.67 17.81 4.73
C GLU A 45 -2.39 17.01 4.43
N TYR A 46 -1.70 16.53 5.47
CA TYR A 46 -0.49 15.71 5.26
C TYR A 46 -0.77 14.43 4.48
N LYS A 47 -1.92 13.77 4.73
CA LYS A 47 -2.32 12.59 3.97
C LYS A 47 -2.46 12.90 2.48
N HIS A 48 -3.07 14.05 2.16
CA HIS A 48 -3.24 14.49 0.79
C HIS A 48 -1.89 14.81 0.14
N GLU A 49 -1.04 15.63 0.78
CA GLU A 49 0.28 16.01 0.27
C GLU A 49 1.18 14.79 -0.01
N VAL A 50 1.25 13.85 0.95
CA VAL A 50 2.03 12.63 0.78
C VAL A 50 1.43 11.76 -0.34
N LYS A 51 0.10 11.65 -0.43
CA LYS A 51 -0.53 10.86 -1.50
C LYS A 51 -0.30 11.45 -2.89
N GLU A 52 -0.37 12.77 -3.04
CA GLU A 52 -0.06 13.42 -4.31
C GLU A 52 1.39 13.16 -4.74
N ALA A 53 2.35 13.29 -3.82
CA ALA A 53 3.74 13.00 -4.09
C ALA A 53 3.96 11.51 -4.47
N MET A 54 3.29 10.59 -3.76
CA MET A 54 3.36 9.15 -4.07
C MET A 54 2.85 8.86 -5.48
N ILE A 55 1.68 9.40 -5.87
CA ILE A 55 1.11 9.18 -7.22
C ILE A 55 2.06 9.70 -8.30
N ARG A 56 2.70 10.86 -8.09
CA ARG A 56 3.69 11.38 -9.06
C ARG A 56 4.87 10.43 -9.27
N LEU A 57 5.34 9.77 -8.22
CA LEU A 57 6.38 8.76 -8.32
C LEU A 57 5.86 7.45 -8.95
N GLU A 58 4.65 7.02 -8.60
CA GLU A 58 3.97 5.87 -9.23
C GLU A 58 3.90 6.06 -10.75
N ASP A 59 3.50 7.24 -11.24
CA ASP A 59 3.43 7.56 -12.66
C ASP A 59 4.79 7.44 -13.37
N GLN A 60 5.89 7.85 -12.70
CA GLN A 60 7.23 7.71 -13.27
C GLN A 60 7.67 6.25 -13.28
N LEU A 61 7.36 5.48 -12.23
CA LEU A 61 7.70 4.07 -12.12
C LEU A 61 6.96 3.23 -13.17
N VAL A 62 5.67 3.50 -13.39
CA VAL A 62 4.88 2.85 -14.47
C VAL A 62 5.59 3.06 -15.81
N LYS A 63 5.93 4.31 -16.15
CA LYS A 63 6.62 4.63 -17.40
C LYS A 63 7.97 3.92 -17.49
N ALA A 64 8.78 3.98 -16.44
CA ALA A 64 10.10 3.34 -16.41
C ALA A 64 10.02 1.81 -16.62
N HIS A 65 9.02 1.13 -16.05
CA HIS A 65 8.82 -0.32 -16.23
C HIS A 65 8.42 -0.67 -17.67
N PHE A 66 7.48 0.06 -18.26
CA PHE A 66 7.07 -0.18 -19.65
C PHE A 66 8.15 0.22 -20.65
N GLU A 67 8.89 1.29 -20.40
CA GLU A 67 10.07 1.68 -21.18
C GLU A 67 11.17 0.62 -21.11
N ALA A 68 11.41 0.04 -19.92
CA ALA A 68 12.35 -1.08 -19.76
C ALA A 68 11.89 -2.32 -20.52
N LYS A 69 10.60 -2.66 -20.48
CA LYS A 69 10.02 -3.73 -21.30
C LYS A 69 10.27 -3.49 -22.79
N ALA A 70 9.98 -2.28 -23.28
CA ALA A 70 10.20 -1.93 -24.68
C ALA A 70 11.69 -2.02 -25.09
N ALA A 71 12.61 -1.62 -24.20
CA ALA A 71 14.05 -1.78 -24.43
C ALA A 71 14.43 -3.26 -24.56
N TRP A 72 13.90 -4.14 -23.71
CA TRP A 72 14.10 -5.59 -23.83
C TRP A 72 13.56 -6.14 -25.15
N GLU A 73 12.36 -5.75 -25.53
CA GLU A 73 11.74 -6.19 -26.80
C GLU A 73 12.50 -5.69 -28.03
N ALA A 74 13.17 -4.54 -27.93
CA ALA A 74 14.04 -3.99 -28.97
C ALA A 74 15.45 -4.61 -29.00
N GLY A 75 15.78 -5.51 -28.08
CA GLY A 75 17.06 -6.23 -28.08
C GLY A 75 18.15 -5.62 -27.18
N ALA A 76 17.78 -4.82 -26.18
CA ALA A 76 18.74 -4.33 -25.19
C ALA A 76 19.45 -5.45 -24.45
N THR A 77 20.74 -5.24 -24.18
CA THR A 77 21.60 -6.18 -23.46
C THR A 77 21.47 -6.03 -21.95
N GLN A 78 21.91 -7.03 -21.19
CA GLN A 78 21.93 -6.96 -19.73
C GLN A 78 22.85 -5.83 -19.22
N GLU A 79 23.96 -5.62 -19.90
CA GLU A 79 24.94 -4.58 -19.59
C GLU A 79 24.31 -3.18 -19.74
N GLU A 80 23.55 -2.95 -20.82
CA GLU A 80 22.81 -1.70 -21.04
C GLU A 80 21.73 -1.47 -19.98
N MET A 81 21.07 -2.55 -19.55
CA MET A 81 19.95 -2.48 -18.62
C MET A 81 20.35 -2.44 -17.15
N LYS A 82 21.58 -2.83 -16.79
CA LYS A 82 22.02 -2.99 -15.40
C LYS A 82 21.79 -1.75 -14.54
N GLU A 83 22.31 -0.60 -14.95
CA GLU A 83 22.20 0.65 -14.19
C GLU A 83 20.76 1.22 -14.21
N ILE A 84 20.03 0.99 -15.30
CA ILE A 84 18.60 1.34 -15.42
C ILE A 84 17.78 0.57 -14.39
N LEU A 85 17.92 -0.75 -14.35
CA LEU A 85 17.20 -1.62 -13.42
C LEU A 85 17.58 -1.31 -11.97
N MET A 86 18.84 -0.97 -11.70
CA MET A 86 19.26 -0.52 -10.36
C MET A 86 18.59 0.80 -9.98
N ALA A 87 18.45 1.74 -10.93
CA ALA A 87 17.72 2.98 -10.70
C ALA A 87 16.23 2.75 -10.44
N ILE A 88 15.57 1.90 -11.22
CA ILE A 88 14.16 1.49 -10.99
C ILE A 88 14.00 0.83 -9.62
N ARG A 89 14.86 -0.14 -9.27
CA ARG A 89 14.88 -0.81 -7.96
C ARG A 89 14.97 0.21 -6.83
N HIS A 90 15.90 1.15 -6.95
CA HIS A 90 16.12 2.21 -5.97
C HIS A 90 14.94 3.19 -5.85
N ALA A 91 14.33 3.56 -6.98
CA ALA A 91 13.15 4.41 -7.00
C ALA A 91 11.95 3.72 -6.34
N GLN A 92 11.67 2.47 -6.73
CA GLN A 92 10.55 1.71 -6.21
C GLN A 92 10.71 1.35 -4.74
N TRP A 93 11.93 1.02 -4.28
CA TRP A 93 12.19 0.81 -2.85
C TRP A 93 11.81 2.04 -2.01
N ARG A 94 12.18 3.24 -2.47
CA ARG A 94 11.87 4.49 -1.76
C ARG A 94 10.38 4.79 -1.77
N TRP A 95 9.71 4.57 -2.90
CA TRP A 95 8.26 4.66 -2.99
C TRP A 95 7.58 3.70 -2.02
N ASP A 96 7.95 2.43 -2.06
CA ASP A 96 7.30 1.35 -1.29
C ASP A 96 7.54 1.52 0.21
N TYR A 97 8.76 1.88 0.62
CA TYR A 97 9.05 2.27 2.00
C TYR A 97 8.11 3.36 2.51
N SER A 98 7.80 4.35 1.67
CA SER A 98 6.87 5.42 2.02
C SER A 98 5.41 4.98 2.03
N ALA A 99 4.99 4.20 1.03
CA ALA A 99 3.60 3.82 0.80
C ALA A 99 3.13 2.64 1.67
N ALA A 100 4.02 1.71 2.02
CA ALA A 100 3.69 0.47 2.74
C ALA A 100 3.18 0.72 4.17
N GLY A 101 3.62 1.82 4.81
CA GLY A 101 3.10 2.25 6.10
C GLY A 101 1.90 3.17 5.94
N HIS A 102 0.68 2.64 6.06
CA HIS A 102 -0.56 3.41 5.88
C HIS A 102 -0.69 4.63 6.81
N GLY A 103 -0.05 4.61 7.99
CA GLY A 103 -0.04 5.72 8.95
C GLY A 103 1.15 6.67 8.81
N ASN A 104 2.04 6.48 7.83
CA ASN A 104 3.29 7.23 7.74
C ASN A 104 3.09 8.74 7.49
N HIS A 105 1.99 9.12 6.84
CA HIS A 105 1.59 10.53 6.68
C HIS A 105 1.30 11.22 8.02
N PHE A 106 1.03 10.46 9.09
CA PHE A 106 0.88 10.97 10.44
C PHE A 106 2.19 10.84 11.23
N HIS A 107 2.85 9.68 11.16
CA HIS A 107 4.04 9.41 11.98
C HIS A 107 5.27 10.23 11.56
N ALA A 108 5.49 10.45 10.26
CA ALA A 108 6.67 11.14 9.76
C ALA A 108 6.46 11.73 8.34
N PRO A 109 5.49 12.64 8.14
CA PRO A 109 5.13 13.15 6.82
C PRO A 109 6.33 13.74 6.04
N ASP A 110 7.18 14.53 6.70
CA ASP A 110 8.34 15.17 6.04
C ASP A 110 9.38 14.16 5.58
N VAL A 111 9.57 13.07 6.34
CA VAL A 111 10.47 11.97 5.96
C VAL A 111 9.91 11.23 4.75
N MET A 112 8.59 11.03 4.69
CA MET A 112 7.93 10.40 3.53
C MET A 112 8.09 11.27 2.29
N LEU A 113 7.80 12.57 2.39
CA LEU A 113 7.97 13.51 1.29
C LEU A 113 9.40 13.55 0.77
N ARG A 114 10.40 13.65 1.67
CA ARG A 114 11.82 13.60 1.29
C ARG A 114 12.20 12.28 0.62
N THR A 115 11.72 11.15 1.16
CA THR A 115 12.05 9.82 0.61
C THR A 115 11.45 9.66 -0.78
N ILE A 116 10.19 10.05 -0.96
CA ILE A 116 9.50 10.06 -2.27
C ILE A 116 10.26 10.96 -3.26
N ALA A 117 10.67 12.17 -2.85
CA ALA A 117 11.45 13.05 -3.71
C ALA A 117 12.74 12.38 -4.20
N THR A 118 13.49 11.70 -3.32
CA THR A 118 14.69 10.95 -3.74
C THR A 118 14.36 9.75 -4.63
N GLY A 119 13.13 9.24 -4.56
CA GLY A 119 12.62 8.20 -5.47
C GLY A 119 12.35 8.77 -6.86
N ILE A 120 11.80 9.99 -6.95
CA ILE A 120 11.59 10.71 -8.21
C ILE A 120 12.93 10.96 -8.90
N ASP A 121 13.98 11.35 -8.18
CA ASP A 121 15.32 11.53 -8.75
C ASP A 121 15.85 10.23 -9.38
N ARG A 122 15.66 9.08 -8.70
CA ARG A 122 16.07 7.77 -9.24
C ARG A 122 15.22 7.32 -10.42
N ALA A 123 13.92 7.63 -10.42
CA ALA A 123 13.05 7.35 -11.56
C ALA A 123 13.44 8.21 -12.77
N ALA A 124 13.75 9.49 -12.56
CA ALA A 124 14.26 10.38 -13.61
C ALA A 124 15.58 9.85 -14.20
N ASP A 125 16.51 9.40 -13.35
CA ASP A 125 17.77 8.77 -13.78
C ASP A 125 17.52 7.51 -14.63
N ALA A 126 16.60 6.64 -14.21
CA ALA A 126 16.22 5.46 -14.98
C ALA A 126 15.67 5.83 -16.36
N ARG A 127 14.71 6.75 -16.41
CA ARG A 127 14.01 7.14 -17.65
C ARG A 127 14.92 7.88 -18.63
N ALA A 128 15.84 8.70 -18.13
CA ALA A 128 16.86 9.35 -18.97
C ALA A 128 17.78 8.32 -19.64
N LYS A 129 18.28 7.33 -18.87
CA LYS A 129 19.11 6.24 -19.41
C LYS A 129 18.31 5.35 -20.37
N LEU A 130 17.05 5.05 -20.07
CA LEU A 130 16.15 4.31 -20.95
C LEU A 130 15.97 5.00 -22.29
N GLY A 131 15.79 6.33 -22.31
CA GLY A 131 15.69 7.09 -23.57
C GLY A 131 16.90 6.89 -24.49
N VAL A 132 18.11 6.84 -23.93
CA VAL A 132 19.34 6.58 -24.70
C VAL A 132 19.37 5.14 -25.25
N VAL A 133 19.04 4.16 -24.41
CA VAL A 133 19.02 2.74 -24.82
C VAL A 133 17.95 2.48 -25.87
N LEU A 134 16.73 2.99 -25.66
CA LEU A 134 15.63 2.90 -26.62
C LEU A 134 16.01 3.50 -27.97
N ALA A 135 16.59 4.70 -27.99
CA ALA A 135 17.04 5.33 -29.23
C ALA A 135 18.14 4.52 -29.93
N LYS A 136 19.09 3.95 -29.19
CA LYS A 136 20.14 3.06 -29.73
C LYS A 136 19.55 1.83 -30.42
N HIS A 137 18.46 1.28 -29.88
CA HIS A 137 17.74 0.13 -30.43
C HIS A 137 16.59 0.52 -31.37
N GLY A 138 16.60 1.75 -31.91
CA GLY A 138 15.68 2.19 -32.95
C GLY A 138 14.29 2.62 -32.47
N VAL A 139 14.05 2.67 -31.16
CA VAL A 139 12.80 3.17 -30.57
C VAL A 139 12.95 4.66 -30.26
N THR A 140 12.43 5.51 -31.15
CA THR A 140 12.58 6.98 -31.08
C THR A 140 11.28 7.72 -30.75
N THR A 141 10.20 6.99 -30.48
CA THR A 141 8.90 7.52 -30.07
C THR A 141 8.61 7.19 -28.61
N PRO A 142 7.75 7.97 -27.93
CA PRO A 142 7.32 7.64 -26.58
C PRO A 142 6.69 6.25 -26.52
N VAL A 143 7.11 5.43 -25.54
CA VAL A 143 6.57 4.09 -25.31
C VAL A 143 5.10 4.18 -24.91
N ALA A 144 4.24 3.48 -25.65
CA ALA A 144 2.81 3.42 -25.36
C ALA A 144 2.57 2.64 -24.07
N ILE A 145 1.80 3.24 -23.16
CA ILE A 145 1.33 2.57 -21.93
C ILE A 145 -0.06 1.99 -22.23
N PRO A 146 -0.32 0.71 -21.93
CA PRO A 146 -1.66 0.14 -22.08
C PRO A 146 -2.65 0.87 -21.15
N ASP A 147 -3.94 0.72 -21.42
CA ASP A 147 -4.97 1.27 -20.54
C ASP A 147 -4.90 0.57 -19.17
N ILE A 148 -4.54 1.33 -18.14
CA ILE A 148 -4.45 0.91 -16.75
C ILE A 148 -5.39 1.73 -15.85
N SER A 149 -6.45 2.32 -16.43
CA SER A 149 -7.42 3.19 -15.73
C SER A 149 -8.22 2.50 -14.63
N THR A 150 -8.21 1.17 -14.60
CA THR A 150 -8.89 0.36 -13.59
C THR A 150 -7.96 -0.76 -13.13
N LYS A 151 -8.22 -1.29 -11.93
CA LYS A 151 -7.50 -2.43 -11.39
C LYS A 151 -7.52 -3.61 -12.36
N GLU A 152 -8.69 -3.91 -12.93
CA GLU A 152 -8.92 -5.05 -13.82
C GLU A 152 -8.10 -4.92 -15.11
N LYS A 153 -8.08 -3.72 -15.71
CA LYS A 153 -7.27 -3.46 -16.91
C LYS A 153 -5.77 -3.50 -16.62
N ALA A 154 -5.32 -2.99 -15.47
CA ALA A 154 -3.92 -3.08 -15.07
C ALA A 154 -3.47 -4.53 -14.83
N GLN A 155 -4.31 -5.36 -14.19
CA GLN A 155 -4.06 -6.78 -13.98
C GLN A 155 -3.98 -7.55 -15.30
N LEU A 156 -4.89 -7.26 -16.23
CA LEU A 156 -4.88 -7.86 -17.57
C LEU A 156 -3.62 -7.45 -18.36
N ALA A 157 -3.20 -6.18 -18.27
CA ALA A 157 -2.03 -5.66 -18.98
C ALA A 157 -0.71 -6.33 -18.58
N ILE A 158 -0.63 -6.90 -17.37
CA ILE A 158 0.53 -7.67 -16.89
C ILE A 158 0.33 -9.19 -16.98
N GLY A 159 -0.76 -9.66 -17.59
CA GLY A 159 -1.01 -11.07 -17.88
C GLY A 159 -1.60 -11.89 -16.73
N LEU A 160 -2.23 -11.27 -15.73
CA LEU A 160 -2.89 -12.00 -14.64
C LEU A 160 -4.28 -12.51 -15.05
N ASP A 161 -4.54 -13.80 -14.82
CA ASP A 161 -5.86 -14.42 -14.96
C ASP A 161 -6.61 -14.38 -13.63
N ILE A 162 -7.18 -13.21 -13.31
CA ILE A 162 -7.85 -12.97 -12.02
C ILE A 162 -9.04 -13.90 -11.77
N PRO A 163 -9.91 -14.22 -12.76
CA PRO A 163 -10.96 -15.21 -12.57
C PRO A 163 -10.43 -16.58 -12.14
N LYS A 164 -9.35 -17.06 -12.77
CA LYS A 164 -8.71 -18.33 -12.40
C LYS A 164 -8.09 -18.28 -11.01
N GLU A 165 -7.34 -17.23 -10.68
CA GLU A 165 -6.73 -17.06 -9.35
C GLU A 165 -7.79 -16.98 -8.24
N GLN A 166 -8.90 -16.28 -8.49
CA GLN A 166 -10.01 -16.19 -7.54
C GLN A 166 -10.70 -17.55 -7.35
N ALA A 167 -10.97 -18.29 -8.43
CA ALA A 167 -11.56 -19.62 -8.34
C ALA A 167 -10.67 -20.58 -7.54
N ALA A 168 -9.35 -20.55 -7.78
CA ALA A 168 -8.39 -21.34 -7.01
C ALA A 168 -8.38 -20.95 -5.53
N LYS A 169 -8.43 -19.64 -5.23
CA LYS A 169 -8.47 -19.15 -3.84
C LYS A 169 -9.77 -19.54 -3.14
N ASP A 170 -10.91 -19.43 -3.81
CA ASP A 170 -12.21 -19.80 -3.27
C ASP A 170 -12.29 -21.29 -2.95
N GLU A 171 -11.76 -22.14 -3.84
CA GLU A 171 -11.67 -23.58 -3.60
C GLU A 171 -10.79 -23.90 -2.41
N PHE A 172 -9.62 -23.27 -2.31
CA PHE A 172 -8.72 -23.40 -1.15
C PHE A 172 -9.41 -23.01 0.16
N LEU A 173 -10.14 -21.89 0.18
CA LEU A 173 -10.86 -21.42 1.35
C LEU A 173 -12.00 -22.37 1.74
N LYS A 174 -12.67 -22.98 0.77
CA LYS A 174 -13.76 -23.94 1.02
C LYS A 174 -13.28 -25.31 1.47
N THR A 175 -12.09 -25.74 1.05
CA THR A 175 -11.62 -27.11 1.26
C THR A 175 -10.51 -27.23 2.28
N VAL A 176 -9.45 -26.42 2.16
CA VAL A 176 -8.24 -26.57 2.96
C VAL A 176 -8.36 -25.89 4.32
N VAL A 177 -8.92 -24.67 4.37
CA VAL A 177 -9.06 -23.95 5.65
C VAL A 177 -9.92 -24.72 6.66
N PRO A 178 -11.09 -25.28 6.31
CA PRO A 178 -11.87 -26.09 7.26
C PRO A 178 -11.12 -27.35 7.73
N GLN A 179 -10.30 -27.96 6.87
CA GLN A 179 -9.47 -29.10 7.27
C GLN A 179 -8.41 -28.69 8.29
N TRP A 180 -7.73 -27.56 8.08
CA TRP A 180 -6.77 -27.00 9.03
C TRP A 180 -7.42 -26.68 10.37
N GLU A 181 -8.60 -26.06 10.36
CA GLU A 181 -9.33 -25.77 11.58
C GLU A 181 -9.74 -27.04 12.31
N LYS A 182 -10.26 -28.05 11.60
CA LYS A 182 -10.60 -29.35 12.19
C LYS A 182 -9.39 -30.03 12.82
N GLU A 183 -8.26 -30.03 12.13
CA GLU A 183 -7.02 -30.61 12.65
C GLU A 183 -6.51 -29.85 13.89
N ALA A 184 -6.53 -28.52 13.84
CA ALA A 184 -6.12 -27.68 14.95
C ALA A 184 -7.03 -27.88 16.18
N ARG A 185 -8.36 -28.00 15.99
CA ARG A 185 -9.30 -28.33 17.07
C ARG A 185 -9.06 -29.73 17.65
N ALA A 186 -8.81 -30.73 16.80
CA ALA A 186 -8.48 -32.09 17.25
C ALA A 186 -7.19 -32.15 18.09
N LYS A 187 -6.24 -31.25 17.81
CA LYS A 187 -5.00 -31.07 18.59
C LYS A 187 -5.15 -30.12 19.79
N GLY A 188 -6.33 -29.56 20.03
CA GLY A 188 -6.58 -28.60 21.12
C GLY A 188 -5.91 -27.23 20.92
N LEU A 189 -5.52 -26.88 19.69
CA LEU A 189 -4.87 -25.60 19.34
C LEU A 189 -5.88 -24.50 18.99
N LEU A 190 -7.13 -24.88 18.71
CA LEU A 190 -8.27 -23.97 18.57
C LEU A 190 -9.36 -24.37 19.58
N PRO A 191 -10.17 -23.40 20.07
CA PRO A 191 -11.33 -23.72 20.91
C PRO A 191 -12.30 -24.65 20.17
N ALA A 192 -13.25 -25.26 20.88
CA ALA A 192 -14.35 -25.96 20.21
C ALA A 192 -15.11 -24.98 19.28
N GLU A 193 -15.74 -25.50 18.23
CA GLU A 193 -16.52 -24.70 17.29
C GLU A 193 -17.61 -23.93 18.07
N GLU A 194 -17.46 -22.61 18.20
CA GLU A 194 -18.54 -21.79 18.77
C GLU A 194 -19.67 -21.74 17.73
N ALA A 195 -20.91 -22.00 18.14
CA ALA A 195 -22.07 -21.69 17.31
C ALA A 195 -22.02 -20.21 16.92
N ASP A 196 -22.37 -19.89 15.66
CA ASP A 196 -22.39 -18.53 15.12
C ASP A 196 -22.98 -17.55 16.15
N LYS A 197 -22.12 -16.74 16.77
CA LYS A 197 -22.60 -15.61 17.57
C LYS A 197 -23.20 -14.62 16.57
N PRO A 198 -24.46 -14.19 16.73
CA PRO A 198 -25.03 -13.20 15.84
C PRO A 198 -24.12 -11.98 15.83
N VAL A 199 -23.54 -11.69 14.67
CA VAL A 199 -22.73 -10.50 14.45
C VAL A 199 -23.68 -9.33 14.67
N ALA A 200 -23.50 -8.60 15.78
CA ALA A 200 -24.23 -7.37 16.00
C ALA A 200 -23.92 -6.44 14.82
N ALA A 201 -24.94 -6.16 14.01
CA ALA A 201 -24.83 -5.23 12.91
C ALA A 201 -24.20 -3.92 13.42
N PRO A 202 -23.24 -3.32 12.68
CA PRO A 202 -22.75 -2.00 13.04
C PRO A 202 -23.96 -1.08 13.15
N LYS A 203 -24.12 -0.43 14.31
CA LYS A 203 -25.14 0.60 14.47
C LYS A 203 -24.90 1.61 13.36
N ALA A 204 -25.85 1.72 12.43
CA ALA A 204 -25.89 2.81 11.49
C ALA A 204 -25.92 4.10 12.33
N GLU A 205 -24.82 4.83 12.33
CA GLU A 205 -24.82 6.19 12.87
C GLU A 205 -25.81 6.99 12.03
N ALA A 206 -26.76 7.60 12.73
CA ALA A 206 -27.80 8.42 12.14
C ALA A 206 -27.18 9.62 11.42
N LYS A 207 -27.80 9.95 10.28
CA LYS A 207 -27.59 11.11 9.39
C LYS A 207 -26.98 12.36 10.03
#